data_AF-A0A0S8E7Y3-F1
#
_entry.id   AF-A0A0S8E7Y3-F1
#
_cell.length_a   1.000
_cell.length_b   1.000
_cell.length_c   1.000
_cell.angle_alpha   90.00
_cell.angle_beta   90.00
_cell.angle_gamma   90.00
#
_symmetry.space_group_name_H-M   'P 1'
#
loop_
_entity.id
_entity.type
_entity.pdbx_description
1 polymer ?
#
loop_
_entity_poly.entity_id
_entity_poly.type
_entity_poly.pdbx_seq_one_letter_code
_entity_poly.pdbx_strand_id
1 'polypeptide(L)'
;MFSFAAVTRNGLCAVHGATPDLESLEEINTVQLCSEHWLQLMWGDFIEQPGEFLGDRGGRPVYGEDYFMRTMKKLGLQVLIRSHQPNINPVIFHKRCLTLMTSFYYTFERHVAIVDLEKPLITSVDDLEIVEI
;
A
#
# COMPACT_ATOMS: atom_id res chain seq x y z
N MET A 1 -2.02 -9.19 -19.35
CA MET A 1 -2.46 -8.06 -18.52
C MET A 1 -1.99 -8.33 -17.11
N PHE A 2 -1.32 -7.39 -16.45
CA PHE A 2 -0.82 -7.57 -15.08
C PHE A 2 -1.90 -7.14 -14.08
N SER A 3 -2.00 -7.84 -12.95
CA SER A 3 -2.88 -7.45 -11.84
C SER A 3 -2.32 -6.22 -11.12
N PHE A 4 -3.19 -5.30 -10.68
CA PHE A 4 -2.78 -4.09 -9.95
C PHE A 4 -2.70 -4.27 -8.44
N ALA A 5 -3.38 -5.28 -7.91
CA ALA A 5 -3.46 -5.55 -6.48
C ALA A 5 -3.51 -7.06 -6.21
N ALA A 6 -3.11 -7.44 -4.99
CA ALA A 6 -3.41 -8.74 -4.40
C ALA A 6 -4.05 -8.54 -3.03
N VAL A 7 -5.11 -9.26 -2.71
CA VAL A 7 -5.86 -9.12 -1.46
C VAL A 7 -6.12 -10.48 -0.84
N THR A 8 -6.04 -10.57 0.47
CA THR A 8 -6.31 -11.78 1.23
C THR A 8 -7.56 -11.63 2.08
N ARG A 9 -8.20 -12.77 2.41
CA ARG A 9 -9.41 -12.78 3.25
C ARG A 9 -9.15 -12.31 4.69
N ASN A 10 -7.92 -12.40 5.16
CA ASN A 10 -7.51 -11.99 6.51
C ASN A 10 -7.04 -10.51 6.56
N GLY A 11 -7.37 -9.70 5.56
CA GLY A 11 -7.29 -8.23 5.64
C GLY A 11 -6.00 -7.60 5.11
N LEU A 12 -5.15 -8.36 4.42
CA LEU A 12 -3.94 -7.83 3.78
C LEU A 12 -4.22 -7.41 2.33
N CYS A 13 -3.66 -6.27 1.92
CA CYS A 13 -3.64 -5.82 0.54
C CYS A 13 -2.21 -5.50 0.11
N ALA A 14 -1.84 -5.86 -1.11
CA ALA A 14 -0.59 -5.48 -1.73
C ALA A 14 -0.84 -4.71 -3.02
N VAL A 15 -0.29 -3.49 -3.13
CA VAL A 15 -0.32 -2.65 -4.33
C VAL A 15 1.05 -2.03 -4.59
N HIS A 16 1.25 -1.33 -5.71
CA HIS A 16 2.54 -0.68 -5.98
C HIS A 16 2.69 0.66 -5.23
N GLY A 17 1.70 1.55 -5.38
CA GLY A 17 1.60 2.89 -4.80
C GLY A 17 0.64 2.93 -3.61
N ALA A 18 -0.49 3.62 -3.75
CA ALA A 18 -1.51 3.78 -2.71
C ALA A 18 -2.75 2.91 -2.95
N THR A 19 -3.57 2.72 -1.91
CA THR A 19 -4.93 2.15 -2.07
C THR A 19 -5.78 3.07 -2.95
N PRO A 20 -6.63 2.52 -3.83
CA PRO A 20 -7.52 3.34 -4.64
C PRO A 20 -8.77 3.75 -3.85
N ASP A 21 -9.36 4.89 -4.20
CA ASP A 21 -10.60 5.39 -3.58
C ASP A 21 -11.85 4.80 -4.26
N LEU A 22 -12.04 3.49 -4.11
CA LEU A 22 -13.18 2.75 -4.65
C LEU A 22 -14.25 2.50 -3.60
N GLU A 23 -15.48 2.14 -4.00
CA GLU A 23 -16.52 1.77 -3.03
C GLU A 23 -16.37 0.32 -2.52
N SER A 24 -15.68 -0.52 -3.28
CA SER A 24 -15.51 -1.94 -2.96
C SER A 24 -14.22 -2.51 -3.56
N LEU A 25 -13.75 -3.66 -3.04
CA LEU A 25 -12.58 -4.34 -3.58
C LEU A 25 -12.84 -4.94 -4.97
N GLU A 26 -14.08 -5.31 -5.24
CA GLU A 26 -14.53 -5.88 -6.51
C GLU A 26 -14.30 -4.92 -7.68
N GLU A 27 -14.43 -3.61 -7.43
CA GLU A 27 -14.21 -2.54 -8.41
C GLU A 27 -12.75 -2.43 -8.88
N ILE A 28 -11.79 -2.99 -8.16
CA ILE A 28 -10.39 -3.01 -8.63
C ILE A 28 -10.28 -3.68 -10.01
N ASN A 29 -11.15 -4.66 -10.30
CA ASN A 29 -11.17 -5.37 -11.58
C ASN A 29 -11.66 -4.52 -12.76
N THR A 30 -12.30 -3.37 -12.49
CA THR A 30 -12.83 -2.47 -13.53
C THR A 30 -11.96 -1.23 -13.75
N VAL A 31 -10.91 -1.06 -12.94
CA VAL A 31 -9.95 0.05 -13.04
C VAL A 31 -9.31 0.08 -14.42
N GLN A 32 -9.51 1.19 -15.12
CA GLN A 32 -8.93 1.42 -16.45
C GLN A 32 -7.52 1.99 -16.34
N LEU A 33 -6.64 1.60 -17.26
CA LEU A 33 -5.31 2.19 -17.38
C LEU A 33 -5.43 3.72 -17.51
N CYS A 34 -4.50 4.43 -16.87
CA CYS A 34 -4.45 5.90 -16.85
C CYS A 34 -5.67 6.60 -16.21
N SER A 35 -6.61 5.86 -15.60
CA SER A 35 -7.64 6.46 -14.76
C SER A 35 -7.07 6.97 -13.44
N GLU A 36 -7.84 7.76 -12.71
CA GLU A 36 -7.45 8.24 -11.38
C GLU A 36 -7.14 7.09 -10.41
N HIS A 37 -7.97 6.05 -10.37
CA HIS A 37 -7.73 4.87 -9.52
C HIS A 37 -6.47 4.10 -9.92
N TRP A 38 -6.16 4.06 -11.22
CA TRP A 38 -4.91 3.48 -11.68
C TRP A 38 -3.70 4.34 -11.27
N LEU A 39 -3.82 5.66 -11.34
CA LEU A 39 -2.79 6.59 -10.86
C LEU A 39 -2.58 6.44 -9.34
N GLN A 40 -3.63 6.25 -8.55
CA GLN A 40 -3.52 5.95 -7.12
C GLN A 40 -2.74 4.65 -6.89
N LEU A 41 -3.17 3.56 -7.53
CA LEU A 41 -2.58 2.23 -7.41
C LEU A 41 -1.11 2.17 -7.82
N MET A 42 -0.71 2.91 -8.86
CA MET A 42 0.63 2.83 -9.45
C MET A 42 1.54 3.99 -9.07
N TRP A 43 0.99 5.17 -8.77
CA TRP A 43 1.80 6.38 -8.61
C TRP A 43 1.55 7.12 -7.30
N GLY A 44 0.55 6.72 -6.51
CA GLY A 44 0.25 7.32 -5.21
C GLY A 44 1.41 7.21 -4.22
N ASP A 45 1.85 8.35 -3.70
CA ASP A 45 2.82 8.48 -2.62
C ASP A 45 2.11 8.74 -1.29
N PHE A 46 2.70 8.31 -0.19
CA PHE A 46 2.27 8.66 1.16
C PHE A 46 3.27 9.59 1.85
N ILE A 47 2.75 10.39 2.78
CA ILE A 47 3.50 11.08 3.82
C ILE A 47 2.79 10.83 5.15
N GLU A 48 3.55 10.51 6.21
CA GLU A 48 3.02 10.27 7.55
C GLU A 48 2.64 11.59 8.25
N GLN A 49 1.54 12.19 7.80
CA GLN A 49 0.97 13.40 8.37
C GLN A 49 -0.56 13.44 8.11
N PRO A 50 -1.33 14.24 8.88
CA PRO A 50 -2.75 14.44 8.62
C PRO A 50 -3.02 15.01 7.21
N GLY A 51 -4.17 14.66 6.64
CA GLY A 51 -4.66 15.14 5.35
C GLY A 51 -5.16 14.05 4.40
N GLU A 52 -6.13 14.40 3.57
CA GLU A 52 -6.62 13.55 2.48
C GLU A 52 -5.65 13.59 1.30
N PHE A 53 -5.59 14.72 0.59
CA PHE A 53 -4.70 14.96 -0.53
C PHE A 53 -3.71 16.07 -0.19
N LEU A 54 -2.41 15.77 -0.33
CA LEU A 54 -1.30 16.64 0.05
C LEU A 54 -0.61 17.30 -1.16
N GLY A 55 -1.18 17.12 -2.36
CA GLY A 55 -0.69 17.70 -3.60
C GLY A 55 -0.08 16.68 -4.55
N ASP A 56 0.65 17.17 -5.54
CA ASP A 56 1.33 16.37 -6.55
C ASP A 56 2.84 16.59 -6.48
N ARG A 57 3.63 15.53 -6.64
CA ARG A 57 5.09 15.59 -6.70
C ARG A 57 5.64 14.87 -7.92
N GLY A 58 5.72 15.61 -9.03
CA GLY A 58 6.30 15.13 -10.28
C GLY A 58 5.35 14.22 -11.06
N GLY A 59 4.06 14.55 -11.06
CA GLY A 59 2.99 13.74 -11.67
C GLY A 59 2.54 12.58 -10.78
N ARG A 60 2.91 12.60 -9.50
CA ARG A 60 2.56 11.57 -8.51
C ARG A 60 1.66 12.19 -7.46
N PRO A 61 0.42 11.71 -7.30
CA PRO A 61 -0.46 12.21 -6.26
C PRO A 61 0.06 11.79 -4.88
N VAL A 62 0.01 12.71 -3.91
CA VAL A 62 0.51 12.50 -2.56
C VAL A 62 -0.65 12.53 -1.57
N TYR A 63 -0.72 11.53 -0.70
CA TYR A 63 -1.80 11.34 0.25
C TYR A 63 -1.27 11.31 1.69
N GLY A 64 -2.11 11.73 2.63
CA GLY A 64 -1.83 11.68 4.07
C GLY A 64 -2.57 10.55 4.78
N GLU A 65 -2.53 10.62 6.11
CA GLU A 65 -3.13 9.63 6.99
C GLU A 65 -4.65 9.53 6.86
N ASP A 66 -5.35 10.65 6.64
CA ASP A 66 -6.83 10.63 6.55
C ASP A 66 -7.29 9.82 5.34
N TYR A 67 -6.61 10.00 4.20
CA TYR A 67 -6.87 9.21 2.99
C TYR A 67 -6.59 7.73 3.21
N PHE A 68 -5.45 7.41 3.82
CA PHE A 68 -5.10 6.02 4.12
C PHE A 68 -6.17 5.37 5.00
N MET A 69 -6.53 6.02 6.12
CA MET A 69 -7.49 5.48 7.08
C MET A 69 -8.88 5.33 6.44
N ARG A 70 -9.32 6.32 5.66
CA ARG A 70 -10.61 6.30 4.97
C ARG A 70 -10.68 5.20 3.92
N THR A 71 -9.70 5.11 3.01
CA THR A 71 -9.69 4.10 1.94
C THR A 71 -9.52 2.68 2.48
N MET A 72 -8.63 2.47 3.44
CA MET A 72 -8.48 1.17 4.11
C MET A 72 -9.78 0.73 4.79
N LYS A 73 -10.43 1.64 5.53
CA LYS A 73 -11.73 1.35 6.16
C LYS A 73 -12.82 1.04 5.14
N LYS A 74 -12.92 1.85 4.08
CA LYS A 74 -13.92 1.72 3.01
C LYS A 74 -13.79 0.37 2.29
N LEU A 75 -12.55 -0.06 2.02
CA LEU A 75 -12.24 -1.33 1.37
C LEU A 75 -12.19 -2.54 2.35
N GLY A 76 -12.43 -2.34 3.64
CA GLY A 76 -12.39 -3.41 4.64
C GLY A 76 -10.98 -3.99 4.87
N LEU A 77 -9.93 -3.22 4.57
CA LEU A 77 -8.53 -3.64 4.65
C LEU A 77 -7.91 -3.27 6.00
N GLN A 78 -6.98 -4.11 6.47
CA GLN A 78 -6.27 -3.92 7.73
C GLN A 78 -4.84 -3.45 7.50
N VAL A 79 -4.08 -4.15 6.65
CA VAL A 79 -2.67 -3.86 6.39
C VAL A 79 -2.44 -3.71 4.89
N LEU A 80 -1.71 -2.66 4.51
CA LEU A 80 -1.23 -2.41 3.17
C LEU A 80 0.26 -2.75 3.08
N ILE A 81 0.64 -3.56 2.11
CA ILE A 81 2.03 -3.71 1.65
C ILE A 81 2.15 -2.97 0.32
N ARG A 82 3.12 -2.07 0.24
CA ARG A 82 3.39 -1.30 -0.97
C ARG A 82 4.87 -1.17 -1.25
N SER A 83 5.17 -0.46 -2.32
CA SER A 83 6.53 -0.19 -2.78
C SER A 83 6.64 1.30 -3.14
N HIS A 84 7.37 1.61 -4.21
CA HIS A 84 7.37 2.92 -4.91
C HIS A 84 8.11 4.08 -4.23
N GLN A 85 8.26 4.11 -2.90
CA GLN A 85 8.98 5.18 -2.20
C GLN A 85 10.23 4.67 -1.45
N PRO A 86 11.45 4.81 -1.99
CA PRO A 86 12.66 4.30 -1.33
C PRO A 86 13.09 5.10 -0.09
N ASN A 87 12.66 6.36 0.03
CA ASN A 87 13.10 7.27 1.09
C ASN A 87 12.03 7.52 2.16
N ILE A 88 10.96 6.72 2.21
CA ILE A 88 9.94 6.80 3.26
C ILE A 88 10.33 5.91 4.45
N ASN A 89 9.86 6.25 5.66
CA ASN A 89 9.89 5.30 6.77
C ASN A 89 9.19 4.00 6.31
N PRO A 90 9.82 2.81 6.44
CA PRO A 90 9.24 1.58 5.91
C PRO A 90 7.89 1.23 6.52
N VAL A 91 7.65 1.63 7.77
CA VAL A 91 6.41 1.36 8.50
C VAL A 91 5.78 2.68 8.93
N ILE A 92 4.56 2.95 8.46
CA ILE A 92 3.82 4.18 8.75
C ILE A 92 2.34 3.87 9.11
N PHE A 93 1.61 4.91 9.52
CA PHE A 93 0.16 4.88 9.79
C PHE A 93 -0.22 3.79 10.79
N HIS A 94 0.33 3.90 12.00
CA HIS A 94 0.08 2.98 13.10
C HIS A 94 0.43 1.52 12.78
N LYS A 95 1.54 1.31 12.05
CA LYS A 95 2.00 -0.02 11.60
C LYS A 95 1.00 -0.76 10.72
N ARG A 96 0.24 -0.04 9.90
CA ARG A 96 -0.72 -0.62 8.96
C ARG A 96 -0.33 -0.43 7.49
N CYS A 97 0.78 0.26 7.22
CA CYS A 97 1.36 0.39 5.90
C CYS A 97 2.85 0.01 5.96
N LEU A 98 3.24 -1.00 5.18
CA LEU A 98 4.63 -1.44 4.99
C LEU A 98 5.07 -1.08 3.57
N THR A 99 6.18 -0.35 3.44
CA THR A 99 6.84 -0.08 2.16
C THR A 99 8.10 -0.94 2.04
N LEU A 100 8.13 -1.82 1.03
CA LEU A 100 9.28 -2.69 0.74
C LEU A 100 10.03 -2.24 -0.51
N MET A 101 11.36 -2.16 -0.40
CA MET A 101 12.31 -1.97 -1.49
C MET A 101 13.21 -3.19 -1.62
N THR A 102 13.19 -3.81 -2.80
CA THR A 102 13.99 -5.02 -3.10
C THR A 102 15.02 -4.79 -4.21
N SER A 103 15.15 -3.55 -4.70
CA SER A 103 16.11 -3.18 -5.75
C SER A 103 17.43 -2.68 -5.15
N PHE A 104 18.52 -3.28 -5.60
CA PHE A 104 19.90 -2.88 -5.25
C PHE A 104 20.25 -1.44 -5.63
N TYR A 105 19.49 -0.83 -6.54
CA TYR A 105 19.68 0.57 -6.91
C TYR A 105 19.31 1.53 -5.76
N TYR A 106 18.36 1.13 -4.90
CA TYR A 106 17.84 1.98 -3.83
C TYR A 106 18.27 1.57 -2.43
N THR A 107 18.60 0.29 -2.23
CA THR A 107 19.02 -0.24 -0.93
C THR A 107 20.05 -1.35 -1.12
N PHE A 108 21.05 -1.42 -0.24
CA PHE A 108 21.99 -2.55 -0.19
C PHE A 108 21.39 -3.75 0.55
N GLU A 109 20.45 -3.50 1.47
CA GLU A 109 19.75 -4.51 2.25
C GLU A 109 18.36 -4.73 1.64
N ARG A 110 18.07 -5.96 1.21
CA ARG A 110 16.77 -6.29 0.61
C ARG A 110 15.95 -7.05 1.62
N HIS A 111 14.71 -6.64 1.78
CA HIS A 111 13.80 -7.27 2.73
C HIS A 111 12.64 -7.94 1.99
N VAL A 112 12.23 -9.09 2.50
CA VAL A 112 10.97 -9.74 2.13
C VAL A 112 10.06 -9.79 3.36
N ALA A 113 8.75 -9.63 3.15
CA ALA A 113 7.76 -9.86 4.18
C ALA A 113 7.08 -11.22 3.94
N ILE A 114 7.07 -12.05 4.96
CA ILE A 114 6.42 -13.36 4.98
C ILE A 114 5.21 -13.26 5.90
N VAL A 115 4.07 -13.77 5.44
CA VAL A 115 2.82 -13.74 6.19
C VAL A 115 2.25 -15.15 6.27
N ASP A 116 1.85 -15.53 7.47
CA ASP A 116 1.06 -16.74 7.69
C ASP A 116 -0.42 -16.44 7.36
N LEU A 117 -0.90 -17.01 6.26
CA LEU A 117 -2.28 -16.84 5.80
C LEU A 117 -3.29 -17.73 6.55
N GLU A 118 -2.82 -18.66 7.40
CA GLU A 118 -3.70 -19.43 8.29
C GLU A 118 -4.18 -18.59 9.47
N LYS A 119 -3.49 -17.49 9.80
CA LYS A 119 -3.95 -16.52 10.79
C LYS A 119 -5.33 -15.97 10.40
N PRO A 120 -6.32 -15.96 11.33
CA PRO A 120 -7.66 -15.47 11.04
C PRO A 120 -7.71 -14.01 10.60
N LEU A 121 -6.81 -13.17 11.14
CA LEU A 121 -6.75 -11.75 10.86
C LEU A 121 -5.30 -11.26 10.94
N ILE A 122 -4.92 -10.39 10.01
CA ILE A 122 -3.66 -9.65 10.00
C ILE A 122 -3.99 -8.21 10.34
N THR A 123 -3.50 -7.70 11.47
CA THR A 123 -3.94 -6.40 12.01
C THR A 123 -2.89 -5.31 11.88
N SER A 124 -1.62 -5.70 11.84
CA SER A 124 -0.50 -4.77 11.73
C SER A 124 0.72 -5.43 11.09
N VAL A 125 1.75 -4.64 10.80
CA VAL A 125 3.05 -5.12 10.33
C VAL A 125 3.72 -6.07 11.33
N ASP A 126 3.40 -5.98 12.63
CA ASP A 126 3.94 -6.90 13.66
C ASP A 126 3.46 -8.35 13.45
N ASP A 127 2.42 -8.58 12.64
CA ASP A 127 1.94 -9.92 12.26
C ASP A 127 2.76 -10.56 11.13
N LEU A 128 3.67 -9.81 10.50
CA LEU A 128 4.51 -10.20 9.39
C LEU A 128 5.93 -10.52 9.87
N GLU A 129 6.56 -11.52 9.28
CA GLU A 129 8.00 -11.76 9.45
C GLU A 129 8.76 -11.00 8.35
N ILE A 130 9.67 -10.11 8.74
CA ILE A 130 10.49 -9.33 7.80
C ILE A 130 11.91 -9.90 7.84
N VAL A 131 12.38 -10.41 6.69
CA VAL A 131 13.67 -11.11 6.57
C VAL A 131 14.55 -10.41 5.54
N GLU A 132 15.83 -10.22 5.86
CA GLU A 132 16.86 -9.71 4.95
C GLU A 132 17.39 -10.83 4.03
N ILE A 133 17.62 -10.54 2.74
CA ILE A 133 18.04 -11.50 1.70
C ILE A 133 19.16 -11.04 0.76
#